data_AF-A0A7Y4XQ59-F1
#
_entry.id   AF-A0A7Y4XQ59-F1
#
_cell.length_a   1.000
_cell.length_b   1.000
_cell.length_c   1.000
_cell.angle_alpha   90.00
_cell.angle_beta   90.00
_cell.angle_gamma   90.00
#
_symmetry.space_group_name_H-M   'P 1'
#
loop_
_entity.id
_entity.type
_entity.pdbx_description
1 polymer ?
#
loop_
_entity_poly.entity_id
_entity_poly.type
_entity_poly.pdbx_seq_one_letter_code
_entity_poly.pdbx_strand_id
1 'polypeptide(L)'
;MFGIALDLKVADFKRVAESPKASFVGLTSQFILLPFITWLLVMIIRPQPSIALGMMLVAACPGGNISNFLTHLSKGNTALSVSLTAIGTVLAIVMTPFNLQLWASLYPPTSILLKEIQLNAIDLFESILMLAGFPLIFGMLFSHYYSNAALKLAKIMKPLSIIIFAGFVLLAFANNLNHFLSHIHMVLLVVFIHNAFALLTGYFSAKVAGLSIADQKTIAIETGIQNSGLGLFLIFSFFNGLGGMAFVAAWWGIWHIVSGLALATFWSGKATSTQTV
;
A
#
# COMPACT_ATOMS: atom_id res chain seq x y z
N MET A 1 12.92 -3.18 0.09
CA MET A 1 12.90 -1.81 0.66
C MET A 1 14.05 -0.95 0.17
N PHE A 2 15.31 -1.39 0.25
CA PHE A 2 16.46 -0.64 -0.26
C PHE A 2 16.26 -0.12 -1.70
N GLY A 3 15.88 -0.98 -2.66
CA GLY A 3 15.66 -0.56 -4.05
C GLY A 3 14.56 0.50 -4.23
N ILE A 4 13.55 0.54 -3.34
CA ILE A 4 12.50 1.58 -3.33
C ILE A 4 13.07 2.88 -2.77
N ALA A 5 13.87 2.77 -1.70
CA ALA A 5 14.53 3.89 -1.03
C ALA A 5 15.46 4.69 -1.95
N LEU A 6 16.05 4.03 -2.96
CA LEU A 6 16.95 4.66 -3.92
C LEU A 6 16.29 5.79 -4.73
N ASP A 7 14.97 5.77 -4.91
CA ASP A 7 14.23 6.82 -5.63
C ASP A 7 13.83 8.00 -4.74
N LEU A 8 13.92 7.87 -3.41
CA LEU A 8 13.44 8.88 -2.47
C LEU A 8 14.43 10.05 -2.37
N LYS A 9 13.93 11.28 -2.46
CA LYS A 9 14.75 12.49 -2.33
C LYS A 9 14.31 13.32 -1.14
N VAL A 10 15.27 13.97 -0.48
CA VAL A 10 15.00 14.90 0.65
C VAL A 10 14.03 16.02 0.24
N ALA A 11 14.10 16.47 -1.02
CA ALA A 11 13.18 17.47 -1.55
C ALA A 11 11.71 17.04 -1.52
N ASP A 12 11.42 15.74 -1.60
CA ASP A 12 10.05 15.23 -1.59
C ASP A 12 9.40 15.40 -0.20
N PHE A 13 10.20 15.39 0.87
CA PHE A 13 9.75 15.66 2.24
C PHE A 13 9.51 17.14 2.48
N LYS A 14 10.34 18.03 1.89
CA LYS A 14 10.19 19.48 2.06
C LYS A 14 8.87 20.00 1.47
N ARG A 15 8.42 19.43 0.35
CA ARG A 15 7.16 19.81 -0.31
C ARG A 15 5.91 19.56 0.53
N VAL A 16 5.96 18.68 1.52
CA VAL A 16 4.83 18.51 2.47
C VAL A 16 4.58 19.77 3.29
N ALA A 17 5.62 20.53 3.62
CA ALA A 17 5.48 21.82 4.26
C ALA A 17 4.84 22.88 3.34
N GLU A 18 4.90 22.71 2.03
CA GLU A 18 4.30 23.61 1.03
C GLU A 18 2.81 23.33 0.81
N SER A 19 2.33 22.14 1.17
CA SER A 19 0.91 21.74 1.08
C SER A 19 0.47 20.94 2.33
N PRO A 20 0.51 21.56 3.53
CA PRO A 20 0.37 20.84 4.80
C PRO A 20 -1.02 20.23 4.98
N LYS A 21 -2.08 20.94 4.58
CA LYS A 21 -3.46 20.45 4.69
C LYS A 21 -3.68 19.20 3.84
N ALA A 22 -3.28 19.25 2.56
CA ALA A 22 -3.44 18.11 1.65
C ALA A 22 -2.60 16.91 2.09
N SER A 23 -1.38 17.15 2.56
CA SER A 23 -0.50 16.10 3.07
C SER A 23 -1.08 15.42 4.32
N PHE A 24 -1.58 16.22 5.28
CA PHE A 24 -2.22 15.68 6.48
C PHE A 24 -3.46 14.83 6.16
N VAL A 25 -4.32 15.30 5.24
CA VAL A 25 -5.50 14.54 4.81
C VAL A 25 -5.09 13.25 4.11
N GLY A 26 -4.08 13.29 3.23
CA GLY A 26 -3.56 12.11 2.54
C GLY A 26 -3.02 11.06 3.52
N LEU A 27 -2.19 11.46 4.47
CA LEU A 27 -1.64 10.56 5.49
C LEU A 27 -2.72 10.00 6.43
N THR A 28 -3.70 10.83 6.81
CA THR A 28 -4.85 10.39 7.61
C THR A 28 -5.71 9.39 6.85
N SER A 29 -5.96 9.64 5.56
CA SER A 29 -6.68 8.70 4.69
C SER A 29 -5.96 7.35 4.62
N GLN A 30 -4.65 7.39 4.41
CA GLN A 30 -3.79 6.21 4.24
C GLN A 30 -3.67 5.35 5.50
N PHE A 31 -3.33 5.96 6.65
CA PHE A 31 -2.94 5.18 7.84
C PHE A 31 -3.99 5.13 8.95
N ILE A 32 -5.09 5.87 8.82
CA ILE A 32 -6.16 5.89 9.83
C ILE A 32 -7.47 5.45 9.20
N LEU A 33 -7.96 6.18 8.19
CA LEU A 33 -9.27 5.92 7.61
C LEU A 33 -9.32 4.60 6.85
N LEU A 34 -8.34 4.32 5.98
CA LEU A 34 -8.33 3.07 5.22
C LEU A 34 -8.25 1.83 6.13
N PRO A 35 -7.31 1.73 7.10
CA PRO A 35 -7.29 0.61 8.05
C PRO A 35 -8.60 0.45 8.83
N PHE A 36 -9.22 1.55 9.28
CA PHE A 36 -10.52 1.52 9.96
C PHE A 36 -11.64 1.00 9.04
N ILE A 37 -11.75 1.52 7.82
CA ILE A 37 -12.73 1.06 6.83
C ILE A 37 -12.50 -0.42 6.49
N THR A 38 -11.24 -0.84 6.42
CA THR A 38 -10.87 -2.25 6.19
C THR A 38 -11.37 -3.13 7.33
N TRP A 39 -11.17 -2.71 8.57
CA TRP A 39 -11.69 -3.44 9.73
C TRP A 39 -13.22 -3.52 9.70
N LEU A 40 -13.92 -2.43 9.37
CA LEU A 40 -15.38 -2.45 9.19
C LEU A 40 -15.81 -3.45 8.10
N LEU A 41 -15.12 -3.47 6.95
CA LEU A 41 -15.38 -4.43 5.88
C LEU A 41 -15.18 -5.87 6.36
N VAL A 42 -14.11 -6.15 7.13
CA VAL A 42 -13.88 -7.46 7.73
C VAL A 42 -15.01 -7.86 8.68
N MET A 43 -15.51 -6.93 9.50
CA MET A 43 -16.61 -7.21 10.43
C MET A 43 -17.94 -7.51 9.72
N ILE A 44 -18.16 -6.91 8.55
CA ILE A 44 -19.36 -7.12 7.72
C ILE A 44 -19.25 -8.41 6.91
N ILE A 45 -18.14 -8.59 6.19
CA ILE A 45 -17.92 -9.71 5.26
C ILE A 45 -17.62 -11.00 6.02
N ARG A 46 -16.95 -10.90 7.18
CA ARG A 46 -16.48 -12.02 8.01
C ARG A 46 -15.68 -13.06 7.22
N PRO A 47 -14.63 -12.66 6.48
CA PRO A 47 -13.82 -13.60 5.72
C PRO A 47 -13.03 -14.52 6.66
N GLN A 48 -12.44 -15.58 6.10
CA GLN A 48 -11.52 -16.44 6.84
C GLN A 48 -10.37 -15.63 7.47
N PRO A 49 -9.83 -16.05 8.63
CA PRO A 49 -8.85 -15.27 9.37
C PRO A 49 -7.60 -14.88 8.55
N SER A 50 -7.11 -15.79 7.72
CA SER A 50 -5.96 -15.54 6.84
C SER A 50 -6.24 -14.46 5.79
N ILE A 51 -7.45 -14.43 5.23
CA ILE A 51 -7.89 -13.39 4.28
C ILE A 51 -8.08 -12.05 5.01
N ALA A 52 -8.70 -12.06 6.19
CA ALA A 52 -8.87 -10.88 7.02
C ALA A 52 -7.53 -10.21 7.37
N LEU A 53 -6.54 -10.99 7.81
CA LEU A 53 -5.17 -10.49 8.03
C LEU A 53 -4.56 -9.91 6.76
N GLY A 54 -4.79 -10.55 5.61
CA GLY A 54 -4.32 -10.06 4.32
C GLY A 54 -4.89 -8.68 3.98
N MET A 55 -6.20 -8.50 4.17
CA MET A 55 -6.87 -7.22 3.97
C MET A 55 -6.29 -6.15 4.89
N MET A 56 -6.19 -6.44 6.20
CA MET A 56 -5.68 -5.49 7.19
C MET A 56 -4.23 -5.11 6.92
N LEU A 57 -3.38 -6.07 6.52
CA LEU A 57 -1.98 -5.82 6.20
C LEU A 57 -1.83 -4.95 4.95
N VAL A 58 -2.57 -5.24 3.89
CA VAL A 58 -2.54 -4.45 2.65
C VAL A 58 -3.00 -3.02 2.92
N ALA A 59 -4.04 -2.83 3.73
CA ALA A 59 -4.53 -1.52 4.14
C ALA A 59 -3.56 -0.75 5.05
N ALA A 60 -2.73 -1.46 5.80
CA ALA A 60 -1.72 -0.88 6.70
C ALA A 60 -0.42 -0.49 5.98
N CYS A 61 -0.16 -1.05 4.79
CA CYS A 61 0.97 -0.69 3.94
C CYS A 61 0.88 0.78 3.48
N PRO A 62 1.97 1.42 3.04
CA PRO A 62 1.93 2.74 2.42
C PRO A 62 1.52 2.67 0.95
N GLY A 63 1.26 3.83 0.35
CA GLY A 63 1.09 4.00 -1.09
C GLY A 63 2.27 3.43 -1.89
N GLY A 64 1.99 2.91 -3.09
CA GLY A 64 3.00 2.32 -3.98
C GLY A 64 3.42 3.24 -5.12
N ASN A 65 4.69 3.20 -5.54
CA ASN A 65 5.27 4.11 -6.55
C ASN A 65 4.50 4.25 -7.88
N ILE A 66 3.68 3.26 -8.26
CA ILE A 66 2.82 3.35 -9.45
C ILE A 66 1.70 4.39 -9.30
N SER A 67 1.33 4.75 -8.06
CA SER A 67 0.39 5.85 -7.76
C SER A 67 0.86 7.16 -8.40
N ASN A 68 2.15 7.48 -8.36
CA ASN A 68 2.71 8.70 -8.94
C ASN A 68 2.45 8.81 -10.45
N PHE A 69 2.64 7.69 -11.16
CA PHE A 69 2.36 7.60 -12.60
C PHE A 69 0.86 7.76 -12.88
N LEU A 70 0.01 7.07 -12.11
CA LEU A 70 -1.44 7.13 -12.26
C LEU A 70 -2.00 8.51 -11.92
N THR A 71 -1.47 9.17 -10.90
CA THR A 71 -1.81 10.53 -10.52
C THR A 71 -1.49 11.49 -11.67
N HIS A 72 -0.30 11.39 -12.26
CA HIS A 72 0.08 12.18 -13.43
C HIS A 72 -0.87 11.94 -14.60
N LEU A 73 -1.16 10.67 -14.94
CA LEU A 73 -2.09 10.31 -16.00
C LEU A 73 -3.51 10.88 -15.76
N SER A 74 -3.96 10.88 -14.51
CA SER A 74 -5.28 11.40 -14.12
C SER A 74 -5.41 12.93 -14.11
N LYS A 75 -4.31 13.64 -14.40
CA LYS A 75 -4.17 15.10 -14.23
C LYS A 75 -4.41 15.53 -12.77
N GLY A 76 -3.88 14.74 -11.83
CA GLY A 76 -3.84 15.05 -10.41
C GLY A 76 -2.59 15.85 -10.02
N ASN A 77 -2.45 16.15 -8.73
CA ASN A 77 -1.25 16.76 -8.17
C ASN A 77 -0.15 15.71 -7.98
N THR A 78 0.73 15.57 -8.97
CA THR A 78 1.85 14.60 -8.94
C THR A 78 2.86 14.92 -7.84
N ALA A 79 3.09 16.22 -7.55
CA ALA A 79 4.03 16.62 -6.50
C ALA A 79 3.54 16.13 -5.12
N LEU A 80 2.25 16.28 -4.84
CA LEU A 80 1.63 15.75 -3.63
C LEU A 80 1.72 14.22 -3.57
N SER A 81 1.49 13.51 -4.68
CA SER A 81 1.59 12.03 -4.74
C SER A 81 2.98 11.57 -4.33
N VAL A 82 4.03 12.14 -4.95
CA VAL A 82 5.42 11.77 -4.67
C VAL A 82 5.78 12.03 -3.22
N SER A 83 5.34 13.17 -2.68
CA SER A 83 5.54 13.53 -1.28
C SER A 83 4.81 12.59 -0.32
N LEU A 84 3.55 12.24 -0.58
CA LEU A 84 2.78 11.30 0.22
C LEU A 84 3.40 9.89 0.19
N THR A 85 3.83 9.40 -0.97
CA THR A 85 4.51 8.11 -1.08
C THR A 85 5.81 8.10 -0.29
N ALA A 86 6.61 9.16 -0.40
CA ALA A 86 7.90 9.27 0.29
C ALA A 86 7.73 9.29 1.81
N ILE A 87 6.88 10.16 2.34
CA ILE A 87 6.60 10.25 3.78
C ILE A 87 5.90 8.97 4.27
N GLY A 88 4.93 8.48 3.51
CA GLY A 88 4.21 7.26 3.83
C GLY A 88 5.14 6.05 3.93
N THR A 89 6.13 5.93 3.05
CA THR A 89 7.11 4.84 3.10
C THR A 89 7.94 4.88 4.38
N VAL A 90 8.31 6.07 4.87
CA VAL A 90 9.02 6.23 6.15
C VAL A 90 8.10 5.94 7.33
N LEU A 91 6.89 6.51 7.34
CA LEU A 91 5.90 6.29 8.40
C LEU A 91 5.46 4.83 8.50
N ALA A 92 5.47 4.10 7.39
CA ALA A 92 5.08 2.69 7.32
C ALA A 92 5.92 1.78 8.22
N ILE A 93 7.17 2.16 8.56
CA ILE A 93 8.01 1.42 9.52
C ILE A 93 7.27 1.24 10.85
N VAL A 94 6.55 2.27 11.30
CA VAL A 94 5.82 2.27 12.57
C VAL A 94 4.33 1.99 12.34
N MET A 95 3.72 2.66 11.36
CA MET A 95 2.29 2.61 11.15
C MET A 95 1.80 1.25 10.63
N THR A 96 2.60 0.53 9.85
CA THR A 96 2.19 -0.80 9.33
C THR A 96 2.06 -1.83 10.45
N PRO A 97 3.10 -2.09 11.27
CA PRO A 97 2.96 -3.01 12.40
C PRO A 97 1.90 -2.56 13.41
N PHE A 98 1.85 -1.26 13.71
CA PHE A 98 0.88 -0.71 14.64
C PHE A 98 -0.57 -0.97 14.18
N ASN A 99 -0.90 -0.60 12.93
CA ASN A 99 -2.24 -0.84 12.38
C ASN A 99 -2.55 -2.33 12.31
N LEU A 100 -1.62 -3.16 11.84
CA LEU A 100 -1.84 -4.60 11.76
C LEU A 100 -2.17 -5.18 13.14
N GLN A 101 -1.35 -4.89 14.14
CA GLN A 101 -1.55 -5.36 15.51
C GLN A 101 -2.90 -4.88 16.08
N LEU A 102 -3.21 -3.59 15.92
CA LEU A 102 -4.45 -3.00 16.43
C LEU A 102 -5.66 -3.68 15.79
N TRP A 103 -5.81 -3.61 14.46
CA TRP A 103 -7.02 -4.06 13.78
C TRP A 103 -7.19 -5.58 13.82
N ALA A 104 -6.10 -6.34 13.74
CA ALA A 104 -6.16 -7.80 13.82
C ALA A 104 -6.48 -8.29 15.24
N SER A 105 -6.11 -7.54 16.28
CA SER A 105 -6.49 -7.87 17.67
C SER A 105 -7.97 -7.63 17.94
N LEU A 106 -8.60 -6.68 17.25
CA LEU A 106 -10.01 -6.30 17.41
C LEU A 106 -10.98 -7.23 16.67
N TYR A 107 -10.49 -8.13 15.83
CA TYR A 107 -11.29 -9.18 15.20
C TYR A 107 -10.92 -10.55 15.83
N PRO A 108 -11.83 -11.21 16.59
CA PRO A 108 -11.48 -12.40 17.37
C PRO A 108 -10.82 -13.53 16.56
N PRO A 109 -11.28 -13.88 15.34
CA PRO A 109 -10.65 -14.96 14.57
C PRO A 109 -9.19 -14.66 14.17
N THR A 110 -8.85 -13.40 13.91
CA THR A 110 -7.45 -13.02 13.60
C THR A 110 -6.60 -12.88 14.85
N SER A 111 -7.19 -12.48 15.99
CA SER A 111 -6.50 -12.44 17.28
C SER A 111 -6.02 -13.82 17.71
N ILE A 112 -6.84 -14.86 17.51
CA ILE A 112 -6.45 -16.26 17.78
C ILE A 112 -5.28 -16.67 16.88
N LEU A 113 -5.41 -16.43 15.58
CA LEU A 113 -4.37 -16.76 14.60
C LEU A 113 -3.04 -16.05 14.89
N LEU A 114 -3.06 -14.79 15.31
CA LEU A 114 -1.83 -14.08 15.71
C LEU A 114 -1.14 -14.72 16.92
N LYS A 115 -1.91 -15.22 17.89
CA LYS A 115 -1.37 -15.93 19.06
C LYS A 115 -0.79 -17.30 18.69
N GLU A 116 -1.41 -18.01 17.75
CA GLU A 116 -0.91 -19.29 17.25
C GLU A 116 0.43 -19.15 16.52
N ILE A 117 0.61 -18.06 15.77
CA ILE A 117 1.88 -17.73 15.09
C ILE A 117 2.90 -17.18 16.11
N GLN A 118 2.54 -17.06 17.39
CA GLN A 118 3.38 -16.53 18.48
C GLN A 118 4.00 -15.16 18.15
N LEU A 119 3.30 -14.34 17.37
CA LEU A 119 3.78 -13.01 17.02
C LEU A 119 3.64 -12.08 18.22
N ASN A 120 4.72 -11.89 18.96
CA ASN A 120 4.83 -10.80 19.91
C ASN A 120 4.94 -9.47 19.14
N ALA A 121 4.14 -8.48 19.54
CA ALA A 121 4.10 -7.17 18.88
C ALA A 121 5.46 -6.46 18.89
N ILE A 122 6.25 -6.65 19.95
CA ILE A 122 7.60 -6.08 20.07
C ILE A 122 8.54 -6.73 19.05
N ASP A 123 8.54 -8.06 19.00
CA ASP A 123 9.41 -8.83 18.09
C ASP A 123 9.05 -8.54 16.62
N LEU A 124 7.76 -8.39 16.30
CA LEU A 124 7.31 -7.98 14.96
C LEU A 124 7.79 -6.57 14.61
N PHE A 125 7.69 -5.62 15.54
CA PHE A 125 8.15 -4.26 15.32
C PHE A 125 9.67 -4.19 15.11
N GLU A 126 10.46 -4.83 15.99
CA GLU A 126 11.92 -4.89 15.87
C GLU A 126 12.35 -5.54 14.56
N SER A 127 11.69 -6.63 14.17
CA SER A 127 12.01 -7.33 12.94
C SER A 127 11.64 -6.51 11.70
N ILE A 128 10.51 -5.79 11.70
CA ILE A 128 10.16 -4.86 10.60
C ILE A 128 11.14 -3.70 10.55
N LEU A 129 11.55 -3.16 11.69
CA LEU A 129 12.55 -2.10 11.75
C LEU A 129 13.89 -2.58 11.16
N MET A 130 14.34 -3.79 11.48
CA MET A 130 15.59 -4.35 10.93
C MET A 130 15.47 -4.77 9.46
N LEU A 131 14.37 -5.41 9.06
CA LEU A 131 14.23 -5.99 7.71
C LEU A 131 13.68 -5.01 6.67
N ALA A 132 12.88 -4.04 7.07
CA ALA A 132 12.32 -3.02 6.19
C ALA A 132 12.91 -1.63 6.46
N GLY A 133 12.99 -1.23 7.74
CA GLY A 133 13.46 0.09 8.15
C GLY A 133 14.95 0.34 7.87
N PHE A 134 15.82 -0.58 8.26
CA PHE A 134 17.27 -0.43 8.04
C PHE A 134 17.61 -0.35 6.54
N PRO A 135 17.11 -1.23 5.65
CA PRO A 135 17.31 -1.09 4.21
C PRO A 135 16.72 0.20 3.63
N LEU A 136 15.61 0.70 4.18
CA LEU A 136 15.03 1.98 3.76
C LEU A 136 15.96 3.14 4.11
N ILE A 137 16.36 3.26 5.38
CA ILE A 137 17.25 4.32 5.87
C ILE A 137 18.58 4.29 5.10
N PHE A 138 19.18 3.10 5.00
CA PHE A 138 20.45 2.93 4.28
C PHE A 138 20.33 3.31 2.81
N GLY A 139 19.25 2.91 2.12
CA GLY A 139 19.03 3.27 0.73
C GLY A 139 18.77 4.76 0.50
N MET A 140 18.07 5.43 1.43
CA MET A 140 17.90 6.89 1.39
C MET A 140 19.23 7.62 1.58
N LEU A 141 20.05 7.20 2.55
CA LEU A 141 21.38 7.76 2.77
C LEU A 141 22.27 7.53 1.53
N PHE A 142 22.25 6.32 0.97
CA PHE A 142 23.00 6.00 -0.24
C PHE A 142 22.55 6.86 -1.43
N SER A 143 21.24 7.06 -1.62
CA SER A 143 20.71 7.92 -2.69
C SER A 143 21.12 9.38 -2.49
N HIS A 144 21.17 9.86 -1.25
CA HIS A 144 21.58 11.22 -0.92
C HIS A 144 23.07 11.47 -1.25
N TYR A 145 23.96 10.58 -0.81
CA TYR A 145 25.41 10.76 -0.99
C TYR A 145 25.94 10.29 -2.36
N TYR A 146 25.28 9.31 -2.99
CA TYR A 146 25.75 8.66 -4.23
C TYR A 146 24.66 8.62 -5.32
N SER A 147 24.00 9.74 -5.58
CA SER A 147 22.84 9.86 -6.47
C SER A 147 23.00 9.19 -7.84
N ASN A 148 24.14 9.38 -8.52
CA ASN A 148 24.40 8.75 -9.82
C ASN A 148 24.53 7.22 -9.74
N ALA A 149 25.12 6.69 -8.67
CA ALA A 149 25.21 5.26 -8.44
C ALA A 149 23.84 4.68 -8.05
N ALA A 150 23.09 5.40 -7.21
CA ALA A 150 21.73 5.04 -6.81
C ALA A 150 20.80 4.89 -8.02
N LEU A 151 20.85 5.81 -8.99
CA LEU A 151 20.07 5.71 -10.23
C LEU A 151 20.42 4.46 -11.05
N LYS A 152 21.71 4.12 -11.16
CA LYS A 152 22.14 2.91 -11.87
C LYS A 152 21.68 1.65 -11.14
N LEU A 153 21.83 1.62 -9.82
CA LEU A 153 21.46 0.48 -8.99
C LEU A 153 19.94 0.28 -8.94
N ALA A 154 19.15 1.35 -8.90
CA ALA A 154 17.69 1.30 -8.95
C ALA A 154 17.17 0.62 -10.24
N LYS A 155 17.83 0.85 -11.39
CA LYS A 155 17.48 0.20 -12.67
C LYS A 155 17.65 -1.33 -12.62
N ILE A 156 18.54 -1.84 -11.78
CA ILE A 156 18.78 -3.28 -11.61
C ILE A 156 17.89 -3.85 -10.48
N MET A 157 17.82 -3.14 -9.35
CA MET A 157 17.08 -3.58 -8.16
C MET A 157 15.57 -3.70 -8.40
N LYS A 158 14.98 -2.80 -9.19
CA LYS A 158 13.54 -2.81 -9.48
C LYS A 158 13.07 -4.08 -10.20
N PRO A 159 13.59 -4.43 -11.40
CA PRO A 159 13.18 -5.65 -12.08
C PRO A 159 13.55 -6.89 -11.26
N LEU A 160 14.70 -6.91 -10.59
CA LEU A 160 15.08 -8.01 -9.72
C LEU A 160 14.07 -8.21 -8.57
N SER A 161 13.62 -7.12 -7.93
CA SER A 161 12.60 -7.19 -6.87
C SER A 161 11.28 -7.75 -7.39
N ILE A 162 10.87 -7.38 -8.62
CA ILE A 162 9.66 -7.90 -9.26
C ILE A 162 9.81 -9.40 -9.58
N ILE A 163 10.98 -9.83 -10.07
CA ILE A 163 11.24 -11.25 -10.36
C ILE A 163 11.21 -12.08 -9.07
N ILE A 164 11.90 -11.62 -8.01
CA ILE A 164 11.90 -12.28 -6.70
C ILE A 164 10.46 -12.35 -6.15
N PHE A 165 9.72 -11.24 -6.24
CA PHE A 165 8.31 -11.16 -5.85
C PHE A 165 7.44 -12.16 -6.62
N ALA A 166 7.57 -12.21 -7.95
CA ALA A 166 6.84 -13.16 -8.78
C ALA A 166 7.19 -14.61 -8.42
N GLY A 167 8.46 -14.89 -8.13
CA GLY A 167 8.90 -16.20 -7.64
C GLY A 167 8.20 -16.61 -6.33
N PHE A 168 8.13 -15.71 -5.34
CA PHE A 168 7.42 -15.97 -4.09
C PHE A 168 5.92 -16.25 -4.31
N VAL A 169 5.27 -15.43 -5.15
CA VAL A 169 3.85 -15.63 -5.49
C VAL A 169 3.63 -16.99 -6.16
N LEU A 170 4.47 -17.35 -7.13
CA LEU A 170 4.37 -18.64 -7.83
C LEU A 170 4.59 -19.83 -6.89
N LEU A 171 5.58 -19.76 -5.99
CA LEU A 171 5.84 -20.82 -5.01
C LEU A 171 4.67 -20.98 -4.02
N ALA A 172 4.14 -19.87 -3.50
CA ALA A 172 2.98 -19.91 -2.61
C ALA A 172 1.74 -20.48 -3.30
N PHE A 173 1.54 -20.11 -4.57
CA PHE A 173 0.45 -20.61 -5.39
C PHE A 173 0.57 -22.11 -5.64
N ALA A 174 1.76 -22.57 -6.04
CA ALA A 174 2.04 -23.98 -6.28
C ALA A 174 1.80 -24.83 -5.03
N ASN A 175 2.23 -24.35 -3.85
CA ASN A 175 2.08 -25.06 -2.59
C ASN A 175 0.65 -25.06 -2.04
N ASN A 176 -0.24 -24.17 -2.52
CA ASN A 176 -1.59 -23.98 -1.97
C ASN A 176 -2.71 -24.04 -3.03
N LEU A 177 -2.46 -24.66 -4.17
CA LEU A 177 -3.33 -24.61 -5.35
C LEU A 177 -4.77 -25.09 -5.07
N ASN A 178 -4.94 -26.18 -4.32
CA ASN A 178 -6.27 -26.73 -4.01
C ASN A 178 -7.07 -25.81 -3.07
N HIS A 179 -6.41 -25.20 -2.10
CA HIS A 179 -7.02 -24.18 -1.22
C HIS A 179 -7.34 -22.90 -1.98
N PHE A 180 -6.49 -22.52 -2.93
CA PHE A 180 -6.71 -21.37 -3.79
C PHE A 180 -7.96 -21.55 -4.65
N LEU A 181 -8.06 -22.65 -5.40
CA LEU A 181 -9.18 -22.88 -6.33
C LEU A 181 -10.55 -22.92 -5.63
N SER A 182 -10.58 -23.38 -4.38
CA SER A 182 -11.83 -23.41 -3.58
C SER A 182 -12.26 -22.04 -3.06
N HIS A 183 -11.35 -21.08 -2.86
CA HIS A 183 -11.63 -19.79 -2.21
C HIS A 183 -11.36 -18.56 -3.10
N ILE A 184 -10.85 -18.76 -4.33
CA ILE A 184 -10.48 -17.69 -5.26
C ILE A 184 -11.63 -16.70 -5.48
N HIS A 185 -12.85 -17.18 -5.69
CA HIS A 185 -14.01 -16.34 -5.99
C HIS A 185 -14.27 -15.32 -4.87
N MET A 186 -14.13 -15.73 -3.61
CA MET A 186 -14.28 -14.85 -2.45
C MET A 186 -13.14 -13.83 -2.38
N VAL A 187 -11.88 -14.27 -2.57
CA VAL A 187 -10.72 -13.36 -2.55
C VAL A 187 -10.83 -12.30 -3.65
N LEU A 188 -11.25 -12.68 -4.86
CA LEU A 188 -11.43 -11.75 -5.98
C LEU A 188 -12.44 -10.66 -5.64
N LEU A 189 -13.62 -11.07 -5.15
CA LEU A 189 -14.71 -10.15 -4.81
C LEU A 189 -14.33 -9.22 -3.65
N VAL A 190 -13.71 -9.76 -2.60
CA VAL A 190 -13.30 -9.01 -1.42
C VAL A 190 -12.27 -7.93 -1.79
N VAL A 191 -11.26 -8.28 -2.58
CA VAL A 191 -10.25 -7.30 -3.04
C VAL A 191 -10.87 -6.23 -3.94
N PHE A 192 -11.81 -6.59 -4.81
CA PHE A 192 -12.52 -5.61 -5.65
C PHE A 192 -13.25 -4.57 -4.80
N ILE A 193 -14.08 -5.05 -3.86
CA ILE A 193 -14.84 -4.20 -2.95
C ILE A 193 -13.88 -3.36 -2.10
N HIS A 194 -12.89 -3.99 -1.48
CA HIS A 194 -11.96 -3.34 -0.58
C HIS A 194 -11.15 -2.24 -1.28
N ASN A 195 -10.66 -2.49 -2.49
CA ASN A 195 -9.97 -1.48 -3.28
C ASN A 195 -10.88 -0.32 -3.70
N ALA A 196 -12.13 -0.61 -4.08
CA ALA A 196 -13.12 0.43 -4.35
C ALA A 196 -13.34 1.33 -3.12
N PHE A 197 -13.51 0.74 -1.93
CA PHE A 197 -13.61 1.51 -0.69
C PHE A 197 -12.34 2.29 -0.37
N ALA A 198 -11.15 1.77 -0.69
CA ALA A 198 -9.89 2.50 -0.51
C ALA A 198 -9.83 3.75 -1.39
N LEU A 199 -10.16 3.63 -2.68
CA LEU A 199 -10.24 4.75 -3.61
C LEU A 199 -11.29 5.78 -3.16
N LEU A 200 -12.47 5.32 -2.74
CA LEU A 200 -13.55 6.19 -2.25
C LEU A 200 -13.17 6.90 -0.96
N THR A 201 -12.50 6.21 -0.02
CA THR A 201 -12.03 6.80 1.25
C THR A 201 -11.07 7.94 0.98
N GLY A 202 -10.11 7.76 0.07
CA GLY A 202 -9.20 8.84 -0.33
C GLY A 202 -9.92 9.99 -1.02
N TYR A 203 -10.81 9.69 -1.96
CA TYR A 203 -11.55 10.73 -2.68
C TYR A 203 -12.44 11.57 -1.75
N PHE A 204 -13.23 10.92 -0.90
CA PHE A 204 -14.19 11.60 -0.04
C PHE A 204 -13.52 12.29 1.15
N SER A 205 -12.45 11.75 1.73
CA SER A 205 -11.70 12.45 2.77
C SER A 205 -11.13 13.78 2.25
N ALA A 206 -10.54 13.77 1.05
CA ALA A 206 -10.07 14.98 0.38
C ALA A 206 -11.21 15.95 0.02
N LYS A 207 -12.35 15.44 -0.43
CA LYS A 207 -13.53 16.24 -0.76
C LYS A 207 -14.14 16.92 0.46
N VAL A 208 -14.33 16.18 1.56
CA VAL A 208 -14.87 16.72 2.83
C VAL A 208 -13.91 17.75 3.42
N ALA A 209 -12.60 17.55 3.27
CA ALA A 209 -11.61 18.54 3.67
C ALA A 209 -11.56 19.79 2.75
N GLY A 210 -12.35 19.84 1.67
CA GLY A 210 -12.40 20.98 0.75
C GLY A 210 -11.12 21.18 -0.06
N LEU A 211 -10.43 20.10 -0.43
CA LEU A 211 -9.23 20.16 -1.26
C LEU A 211 -9.57 20.34 -2.75
N SER A 212 -8.59 20.76 -3.54
CA SER A 212 -8.74 20.92 -4.99
C SER A 212 -9.10 19.60 -5.68
N ILE A 213 -9.71 19.65 -6.87
CA ILE A 213 -10.02 18.43 -7.65
C ILE A 213 -8.73 17.64 -7.95
N ALA A 214 -7.61 18.33 -8.21
CA ALA A 214 -6.33 17.70 -8.46
C ALA A 214 -5.85 16.90 -7.23
N ASP A 215 -5.97 17.47 -6.03
CA ASP A 215 -5.58 16.79 -4.78
C ASP A 215 -6.57 15.67 -4.40
N GLN A 216 -7.87 15.84 -4.68
CA GLN A 216 -8.86 14.78 -4.49
C GLN A 216 -8.53 13.53 -5.31
N LYS A 217 -8.16 13.71 -6.58
CA LYS A 217 -7.72 12.61 -7.44
C LYS A 217 -6.43 11.98 -6.92
N THR A 218 -5.46 12.80 -6.51
CA THR A 218 -4.19 12.33 -5.95
C THR A 218 -4.42 11.48 -4.71
N ILE A 219 -5.16 11.97 -3.72
CA ILE A 219 -5.37 11.26 -2.45
C ILE A 219 -6.21 9.99 -2.63
N ALA A 220 -7.17 10.01 -3.57
CA ALA A 220 -7.90 8.81 -3.96
C ALA A 220 -6.95 7.72 -4.50
N ILE A 221 -6.11 8.06 -5.47
CA ILE A 221 -5.14 7.14 -6.06
C ILE A 221 -4.13 6.70 -5.00
N GLU A 222 -3.59 7.62 -4.21
CA GLU A 222 -2.60 7.29 -3.18
C GLU A 222 -3.17 6.30 -2.13
N THR A 223 -4.43 6.48 -1.72
CA THR A 223 -5.11 5.59 -0.77
C THR A 223 -5.52 4.25 -1.41
N GLY A 224 -5.91 4.24 -2.69
CA GLY A 224 -6.30 3.01 -3.38
C GLY A 224 -5.13 2.16 -3.85
N ILE A 225 -3.98 2.79 -4.12
CA ILE A 225 -2.82 2.14 -4.72
C ILE A 225 -1.77 1.87 -3.64
N GLN A 226 -1.88 0.69 -3.02
CA GLN A 226 -0.97 0.25 -1.97
C GLN A 226 0.34 -0.36 -2.47
N ASN A 227 1.37 -0.39 -1.63
CA ASN A 227 2.60 -1.12 -1.87
C ASN A 227 2.42 -2.63 -1.59
N SER A 228 1.80 -3.33 -2.54
CA SER A 228 1.60 -4.78 -2.50
C SER A 228 2.91 -5.57 -2.40
N GLY A 229 4.01 -5.02 -2.93
CA GLY A 229 5.36 -5.57 -2.78
C GLY A 229 5.83 -5.64 -1.33
N LEU A 230 5.65 -4.56 -0.57
CA LEU A 230 5.91 -4.56 0.87
C LEU A 230 4.99 -5.55 1.59
N GLY A 231 3.69 -5.55 1.28
CA GLY A 231 2.73 -6.47 1.89
C GLY A 231 3.14 -7.94 1.75
N LEU A 232 3.49 -8.38 0.54
CA LEU A 232 3.93 -9.76 0.31
C LEU A 232 5.27 -10.06 0.99
N PHE A 233 6.22 -9.12 0.97
CA PHE A 233 7.46 -9.28 1.73
C PHE A 233 7.17 -9.56 3.22
N LEU A 234 6.31 -8.77 3.86
CA LEU A 234 5.93 -8.98 5.26
C LEU A 234 5.24 -10.34 5.47
N ILE A 235 4.38 -10.76 4.54
CA ILE A 235 3.70 -12.07 4.60
C ILE A 235 4.69 -13.23 4.60
N PHE A 236 5.66 -13.23 3.69
CA PHE A 236 6.63 -14.32 3.60
C PHE A 236 7.66 -14.29 4.72
N SER A 237 8.03 -13.10 5.19
CA SER A 237 8.99 -12.96 6.28
C SER A 237 8.42 -13.28 7.66
N PHE A 238 7.13 -12.98 7.92
CA PHE A 238 6.56 -13.04 9.27
C PHE A 238 5.39 -13.99 9.43
N PHE A 239 4.69 -14.31 8.35
CA PHE A 239 3.50 -15.15 8.37
C PHE A 239 3.73 -16.48 7.66
N ASN A 240 4.99 -16.85 7.41
CA ASN A 240 5.39 -18.08 6.71
C ASN A 240 4.65 -18.29 5.37
N GLY A 241 4.31 -17.18 4.68
CA GLY A 241 3.59 -17.27 3.42
C GLY A 241 2.12 -17.71 3.56
N LEU A 242 1.46 -17.41 4.68
CA LEU A 242 0.07 -17.80 4.95
C LEU A 242 -0.83 -17.53 3.74
N GLY A 243 -1.37 -18.60 3.15
CA GLY A 243 -1.95 -18.58 1.80
C GLY A 243 -3.00 -17.49 1.59
N GLY A 244 -3.95 -17.33 2.52
CA GLY A 244 -4.99 -16.31 2.42
C GLY A 244 -4.45 -14.87 2.36
N MET A 245 -3.40 -14.56 3.13
CA MET A 245 -2.76 -13.24 3.09
C MET A 245 -2.04 -13.04 1.76
N ALA A 246 -1.29 -14.06 1.32
CA ALA A 246 -0.54 -14.02 0.07
C ALA A 246 -1.46 -13.81 -1.14
N PHE A 247 -2.62 -14.48 -1.18
CA PHE A 247 -3.59 -14.32 -2.26
C PHE A 247 -4.21 -12.93 -2.28
N VAL A 248 -4.58 -12.36 -1.13
CA VAL A 248 -5.10 -10.99 -1.06
C VAL A 248 -4.06 -10.00 -1.58
N ALA A 249 -2.81 -10.07 -1.10
CA ALA A 249 -1.78 -9.12 -1.49
C ALA A 249 -1.32 -9.28 -2.95
N ALA A 250 -1.23 -10.52 -3.46
CA ALA A 250 -0.91 -10.79 -4.86
C ALA A 250 -2.01 -10.29 -5.79
N TRP A 251 -3.27 -10.63 -5.50
CA TRP A 251 -4.40 -10.19 -6.31
C TRP A 251 -4.60 -8.68 -6.23
N TRP A 252 -4.44 -8.08 -5.04
CA TRP A 252 -4.42 -6.62 -4.89
C TRP A 252 -3.37 -5.98 -5.79
N GLY A 253 -2.16 -6.54 -5.83
CA GLY A 253 -1.04 -6.09 -6.67
C GLY A 253 -1.34 -6.05 -8.17
N ILE A 254 -2.28 -6.87 -8.64
CA ILE A 254 -2.75 -6.84 -10.03
C ILE A 254 -3.94 -5.89 -10.15
N TRP A 255 -4.95 -6.08 -9.31
CA TRP A 255 -6.23 -5.38 -9.39
C TRP A 255 -6.09 -3.86 -9.19
N HIS A 256 -5.26 -3.41 -8.24
CA HIS A 256 -5.07 -1.98 -7.99
C HIS A 256 -4.45 -1.26 -9.20
N ILE A 257 -3.62 -1.94 -10.00
CA ILE A 257 -3.05 -1.39 -11.25
C ILE A 257 -4.15 -1.24 -12.30
N VAL A 258 -4.96 -2.29 -12.48
CA VAL A 258 -6.07 -2.31 -13.46
C VAL A 258 -7.10 -1.22 -13.13
N SER A 259 -7.60 -1.21 -11.90
CA SER A 259 -8.57 -0.22 -11.42
C SER A 259 -8.00 1.20 -11.41
N GLY A 260 -6.76 1.37 -10.97
CA GLY A 260 -6.06 2.65 -10.97
C GLY A 260 -5.88 3.21 -12.37
N LEU A 261 -5.50 2.38 -13.35
CA LEU A 261 -5.36 2.79 -14.75
C LEU A 261 -6.71 3.14 -15.36
N ALA A 262 -7.75 2.34 -15.12
CA ALA A 262 -9.10 2.63 -15.59
C ALA A 262 -9.62 3.97 -15.05
N LEU A 263 -9.45 4.21 -13.74
CA LEU A 263 -9.87 5.43 -13.08
C LEU A 263 -9.06 6.65 -13.54
N ALA A 264 -7.74 6.51 -13.68
CA ALA A 264 -6.88 7.58 -14.16
C ALA A 264 -7.24 7.99 -15.60
N THR A 265 -7.48 7.02 -16.49
CA THR A 265 -7.96 7.27 -17.86
C THR A 265 -9.33 7.94 -17.88
N PHE A 266 -10.26 7.50 -17.04
CA PHE A 266 -11.57 8.14 -16.91
C PHE A 266 -11.46 9.61 -16.48
N TRP A 267 -10.59 9.92 -15.51
CA TRP A 267 -10.37 11.29 -15.03
C TRP A 267 -9.57 12.17 -15.99
N SER A 268 -8.70 11.58 -16.82
CA SER A 268 -7.92 12.32 -17.81
C SER A 268 -8.81 12.87 -18.93
N GLY A 269 -9.83 12.10 -19.33
CA GLY A 269 -10.82 12.46 -20.35
C GLY A 269 -11.86 13.50 -19.91
N LYS A 270 -12.15 13.62 -18.60
CA LYS A 270 -13.10 14.62 -18.08
C LYS A 270 -12.54 16.03 -17.94
N ALA A 271 -11.22 16.17 -17.81
CA ALA A 271 -10.57 17.46 -17.57
C ALA A 271 -10.70 18.47 -18.74
N THR A 272 -11.25 18.06 -19.88
CA THR A 272 -11.51 18.89 -21.06
C THR A 272 -12.88 19.60 -21.04
N SER A 273 -13.71 19.44 -19.99
CA SER A 273 -15.11 19.90 -19.98
C SER A 273 -15.46 21.03 -19.00
N THR A 274 -14.53 21.52 -18.17
CA THR A 274 -14.81 22.58 -17.16
C THR A 274 -13.87 23.78 -17.26
N GLN A 275 -13.52 24.16 -18.48
CA GLN A 275 -13.05 25.51 -18.81
C GLN A 275 -13.87 26.01 -20.01
N THR A 276 -15.13 26.32 -19.78
CA THR A 276 -15.91 27.17 -20.69
C THR A 276 -16.64 28.21 -19.85
N VAL A 277 -16.11 29.44 -19.97
CA VAL A 277 -16.67 30.77 -19.67
C VAL A 277 -17.03 31.07 -18.22
#